data_AF-A0A2W6CVS0-F1
#
_entry.id   AF-A0A2W6CVS0-F1
#
_cell.length_a   1.000
_cell.length_b   1.000
_cell.length_c   1.000
_cell.angle_alpha   90.00
_cell.angle_beta   90.00
_cell.angle_gamma   90.00
#
_symmetry.space_group_name_H-M   'P 1'
#
loop_
_entity.id
_entity.type
_entity.pdbx_description
1 polymer ?
#
loop_
_entity_poly.entity_id
_entity_poly.type
_entity_poly.pdbx_seq_one_letter_code
_entity_poly.pdbx_strand_id
1 'polypeptide(L)' 'MGKTRTNIEIEGTYIQIIMDRYGVRTMTEAVDLALRHLAGRPMTREEALAMEGAHAILEPPTDSGPDNLA' A
#
# COMPACT_ATOMS: atom_id res chain seq x y z
N MET A 1 7.68 3.73 13.98
CA MET A 1 6.51 2.93 14.43
C MET A 1 6.97 1.51 14.74
N GLY A 2 6.52 0.94 15.86
CA GLY A 2 6.78 -0.47 16.19
C GLY A 2 5.90 -1.41 15.39
N LYS A 3 6.31 -2.68 15.30
CA LYS A 3 5.52 -3.75 14.66
C LYS A 3 4.38 -4.15 15.59
N THR A 4 3.13 -4.00 15.14
CA THR A 4 1.95 -4.50 15.86
C THR A 4 1.65 -5.93 15.44
N ARG A 5 1.35 -6.81 16.40
CA ARG A 5 0.93 -8.19 16.12
C ARG A 5 -0.59 -8.23 15.94
N THR A 6 -1.04 -8.69 14.78
CA THR A 6 -2.46 -8.83 14.45
C THR A 6 -2.70 -10.21 13.85
N ASN A 7 -3.79 -10.87 14.25
CA ASN A 7 -4.26 -12.10 13.62
C ASN A 7 -5.28 -11.74 12.54
N ILE A 8 -4.96 -12.01 11.29
CA ILE A 8 -5.82 -11.75 10.13
C ILE A 8 -5.86 -12.99 9.24
N GLU A 9 -6.98 -13.22 8.56
CA GLU A 9 -7.12 -14.27 7.56
C GLU A 9 -6.70 -13.73 6.18
N ILE A 10 -5.89 -14.49 5.46
CA ILE A 10 -5.37 -14.13 4.15
C ILE A 10 -5.30 -15.39 3.29
N GLU A 11 -5.61 -15.26 2.01
CA GLU A 11 -5.40 -16.32 1.03
C GLU A 11 -3.91 -16.68 0.91
N GLY A 12 -3.57 -17.91 1.30
CA GLY A 12 -2.19 -18.40 1.31
C GLY A 12 -1.56 -18.46 -0.09
N THR A 13 -2.37 -18.60 -1.13
CA THR A 13 -1.92 -18.60 -2.53
C THR A 13 -1.29 -17.25 -2.93
N TYR A 14 -1.86 -16.12 -2.50
CA TYR A 14 -1.29 -14.80 -2.77
C TYR A 14 0.02 -14.57 -2.03
N ILE A 15 0.09 -15.03 -0.77
CA ILE A 15 1.33 -14.97 0.01
C ILE A 15 2.43 -15.79 -0.68
N GLN A 16 2.12 -17.01 -1.14
CA GLN A 16 3.08 -17.86 -1.82
C GLN A 16 3.61 -17.21 -3.11
N ILE A 17 2.73 -16.62 -3.93
CA ILE A 17 3.13 -15.90 -5.15
C ILE A 17 4.11 -14.76 -4.82
N ILE A 18 3.85 -14.00 -3.75
CA ILE A 18 4.74 -12.91 -3.31
C ILE A 18 6.07 -13.47 -2.80
N MET A 19 6.03 -14.54 -2.01
CA MET A 19 7.23 -15.20 -1.50
C MET A 19 8.12 -15.72 -2.63
N ASP A 20 7.54 -16.39 -3.62
CA ASP A 20 8.28 -16.93 -4.77
C ASP A 20 8.83 -15.81 -5.66
N ARG A 21 8.03 -14.76 -5.89
CA ARG A 21 8.41 -13.63 -6.75
C ARG A 21 9.52 -12.77 -6.15
N TYR A 22 9.47 -12.51 -4.84
CA TYR A 22 10.38 -11.57 -4.19
C TYR A 22 11.40 -12.25 -3.27
N GLY A 23 11.41 -13.59 -3.20
CA GLY A 23 12.40 -14.38 -2.47
C GLY A 23 12.33 -14.22 -0.94
N VAL A 24 11.18 -13.81 -0.40
CA VAL A 24 11.00 -13.63 1.05
C VAL A 24 10.65 -14.94 1.74
N ARG A 25 11.09 -15.12 2.99
CA ARG A 25 11.11 -16.43 3.66
C ARG A 25 9.95 -16.64 4.61
N THR A 26 9.26 -15.56 5.01
CA THR A 26 8.15 -15.61 5.95
C THR A 26 6.92 -14.89 5.41
N MET A 27 5.74 -15.35 5.82
CA MET A 27 4.48 -14.69 5.51
C MET A 27 4.47 -13.24 6.02
N THR A 28 5.12 -12.96 7.15
CA THR A 28 5.22 -11.60 7.67
C THR A 28 6.07 -10.69 6.81
N GLU A 29 7.17 -11.19 6.23
CA GLU A 29 7.98 -10.43 5.26
C GLU A 29 7.21 -10.18 3.97
N ALA A 30 6.45 -11.17 3.48
CA ALA A 30 5.60 -11.02 2.30
C ALA A 30 4.52 -9.95 2.51
N VAL A 31 3.86 -9.97 3.68
CA VAL A 31 2.87 -8.95 4.05
C VAL A 31 3.51 -7.57 4.22
N ASP A 32 4.65 -7.47 4.91
CA ASP A 32 5.38 -6.21 5.07
C ASP A 32 5.81 -5.64 3.70
N LEU A 33 6.28 -6.49 2.79
CA LEU A 33 6.64 -6.08 1.44
C LEU A 33 5.44 -5.57 0.64
N ALA A 34 4.33 -6.31 0.68
CA ALA A 34 3.09 -5.91 0.01
C ALA A 34 2.55 -4.58 0.56
N LEU A 35 2.55 -4.42 1.89
CA LEU A 35 2.14 -3.19 2.53
C LEU A 35 3.07 -2.02 2.19
N ARG A 36 4.40 -2.22 2.14
CA ARG A 36 5.34 -1.17 1.71
C ARG A 36 5.20 -0.81 0.23
N HIS A 37 4.82 -1.77 -0.61
CA HIS A 37 4.55 -1.51 -2.01
C HIS A 37 3.25 -0.72 -2.19
N LEU A 38 2.21 -1.04 -1.43
CA LEU A 38 0.92 -0.33 -1.47
C LEU A 38 0.99 1.02 -0.75
N ALA A 39 1.74 1.11 0.34
CA ALA A 39 1.93 2.32 1.15
C ALA A 39 3.10 3.19 0.66
N GLY A 40 3.90 2.73 -0.31
CA GLY A 40 5.01 3.48 -0.91
C GLY A 40 4.67 3.90 -2.34
N ARG A 41 4.62 5.17 -2.73
CA ARG A 41 5.25 6.36 -2.16
C ARG A 41 4.30 7.57 -2.30
N PRO A 42 3.81 8.20 -1.22
CA PRO A 42 3.37 9.58 -1.36
C PRO A 42 4.57 10.42 -1.81
N MET A 43 4.38 11.29 -2.80
CA MET A 43 5.39 12.29 -3.15
C MET A 43 5.77 13.05 -1.88
N THR A 44 7.04 13.40 -1.73
CA THR A 44 7.42 14.40 -0.73
C THR A 44 6.67 15.70 -1.04
N ARG A 45 6.46 16.55 -0.03
CA ARG A 45 5.77 17.84 -0.23
C ARG A 45 6.42 18.66 -1.36
N GLU A 46 7.74 18.60 -1.49
CA GLU A 46 8.49 19.28 -2.54
C GLU A 46 8.26 18.65 -3.92
N GLU A 47 8.25 17.32 -4.03
CA GLU A 47 7.90 16.62 -5.28
C GLU A 47 6.44 16.88 -5.70
N ALA A 48 5.51 16.92 -4.74
CA ALA A 48 4.11 17.23 -4.98
C ALA A 48 3.91 18.68 -5.44
N LEU A 49 4.62 19.64 -4.83
CA LEU A 49 4.61 21.04 -5.26
C LEU A 49 5.28 21.24 -6.61
N ALA A 50 6.36 20.51 -6.91
CA ALA A 50 6.99 20.54 -8.24
C ALA A 50 6.08 19.97 -9.34
N MET A 51 5.04 19.21 -8.97
CA MET A 51 4.01 18.70 -9.87
C MET A 51 2.76 19.59 -9.96
N GLU A 52 2.72 20.74 -9.28
CA GLU A 52 1.65 21.72 -9.43
C GLU A 52 1.54 22.17 -10.90
N GLY A 53 0.36 21.98 -11.51
CA GLY A 53 0.13 22.26 -12.94
C GLY A 53 0.51 21.14 -13.91
N ALA A 54 0.92 19.95 -13.44
CA ALA A 54 1.25 18.82 -14.31
C ALA A 54 0.02 18.15 -14.97
N HIS A 55 -1.21 18.48 -14.55
CA HIS A 55 -2.46 17.87 -15.04
C HIS A 55 -2.42 16.32 -15.10
N ALA A 56 -1.69 15.68 -14.18
CA ALA A 56 -1.43 14.25 -14.21
C ALA A 56 -2.66 13.38 -13.87
N ILE A 57 -3.74 14.01 -13.39
CA ILE A 57 -5.01 13.37 -13.08
C ILE A 57 -6.03 13.91 -14.08
N LEU A 58 -6.43 13.08 -15.05
CA LEU A 58 -7.45 13.43 -16.05
C LEU A 58 -8.85 13.51 -15.42
N GLU A 59 -9.12 12.61 -14.47
CA GLU A 59 -10.39 12.58 -13.74
C GLU A 59 -10.09 12.21 -12.28
N PRO A 60 -10.30 13.13 -11.33
CA PRO A 60 -10.07 12.84 -9.92
C PRO A 60 -11.06 11.77 -9.46
N PRO A 61 -10.62 10.77 -8.68
CA PRO A 61 -11.54 9.80 -8.10
C PRO A 61 -12.55 10.53 -7.21
N THR A 62 -13.78 10.01 -7.15
CA THR A 62 -14.84 10.55 -6.31
C THR A 62 -14.35 10.65 -4.87
N ASP A 63 -14.45 11.85 -4.28
CA ASP A 63 -14.12 12.07 -2.87
C ASP A 63 -15.20 11.40 -2.00
N SER A 64 -15.01 10.10 -1.76
CA SER A 64 -15.77 9.35 -0.77
C SER A 64 -15.11 9.59 0.58
N GLY A 65 -15.74 10.43 1.39
CA GLY A 65 -15.41 10.59 2.81
C GLY A 65 -15.42 9.24 3.55
N PRO A 66 -14.89 9.18 4.78
CA PRO A 66 -14.79 7.93 5.52
C PRO A 66 -16.15 7.24 5.56
N ASP A 67 -16.19 5.97 5.14
CA ASP A 67 -17.39 5.15 5.26
C ASP A 67 -17.83 5.21 6.73
N ASN A 68 -18.96 5.87 6.98
CA ASN A 68 -19.58 5.86 8.29
C ASN A 68 -20.06 4.43 8.53
N LEU A 69 -19.19 3.59 9.10
CA LEU A 69 -19.56 2.32 9.70
C LEU A 69 -20.42 2.61 10.94
N ALA A 70 -21.71 2.81 10.73
CA ALA A 70 -22.75 2.84 11.76
C ALA A 70 -24.06 2.29 11.20
#